data_AF-A0A554L0T3-F1
#
_entry.id   AF-A0A554L0T3-F1
#
_cell.length_a   1.000
_cell.length_b   1.000
_cell.length_c   1.000
_cell.angle_alpha   90.00
_cell.angle_beta   90.00
_cell.angle_gamma   90.00
#
_symmetry.space_group_name_H-M   'P 1'
#
loop_
_entity.id
_entity.type
_entity.pdbx_description
1 polymer ?
#
loop_
_entity_poly.entity_id
_entity_poly.type
_entity_poly.pdbx_seq_one_letter_code
_entity_poly.pdbx_strand_id
1 'polypeptide(L)'
;MDIERLNKSQIVLLTLLVSFVTSIATGIVTVSLMDQAPPSIAQTVNRVVERTVEKMVPSGQAASAAVTTEKTVVVKESDLIVRAVESISPSVVRLYATGLDAPGDNDKEVFLGLGVIIAESGTIVTDAAVLPASGSVEIALSTGTRIPVSFVSSDALSGIALLQGATSTAEGPVSWKAATLSADKPALGTSVIAISGRGATRIADGIITALPAAEAKDEEAILETSIPSSSIAYGSPLVNSSGEIEGISTGASRLVSEGSFLASLSVIMYTTKTKAADEDEKAEQQ
;
A
#
# COMPACT_ATOMS: atom_id res chain seq x y z
N MET A 1 -68.93 -13.15 2.94
CA MET A 1 -68.67 -12.89 1.51
C MET A 1 -68.71 -14.23 0.82
N ASP A 2 -69.72 -14.49 0.00
CA ASP A 2 -69.95 -15.79 -0.61
C ASP A 2 -69.01 -16.00 -1.80
N ILE A 3 -67.89 -16.69 -1.54
CA ILE A 3 -66.82 -16.93 -2.54
C ILE A 3 -67.30 -17.79 -3.73
N GLU A 4 -68.42 -18.49 -3.54
CA GLU A 4 -69.03 -19.42 -4.50
C GLU A 4 -69.76 -18.72 -5.66
N ARG A 5 -69.94 -17.39 -5.61
CA ARG A 5 -70.64 -16.61 -6.65
C ARG A 5 -69.71 -15.78 -7.56
N LEU A 6 -68.40 -16.04 -7.53
CA LEU A 6 -67.42 -15.29 -8.31
C LEU A 6 -67.32 -15.79 -9.76
N ASN A 7 -67.26 -14.86 -10.71
CA ASN A 7 -66.99 -15.17 -12.12
C ASN A 7 -65.53 -15.64 -12.29
N LYS A 8 -65.22 -16.46 -13.30
CA LYS A 8 -63.89 -16.99 -13.59
C LYS A 8 -62.81 -15.89 -13.59
N SER A 9 -63.10 -14.74 -14.19
CA SER A 9 -62.18 -13.59 -14.21
C SER A 9 -61.95 -12.97 -12.83
N GLN A 10 -62.97 -12.96 -11.96
CA GLN A 10 -62.85 -12.44 -10.60
C GLN A 10 -62.04 -13.39 -9.71
N ILE A 11 -62.18 -14.71 -9.92
CA ILE A 11 -61.36 -15.71 -9.25
C ILE A 11 -59.89 -15.53 -9.64
N VAL A 12 -59.58 -15.36 -10.94
CA VAL A 12 -58.21 -15.11 -11.41
C VAL A 12 -57.64 -13.80 -10.85
N LEU A 13 -58.43 -12.72 -10.81
CA LEU A 13 -57.97 -11.45 -10.26
C LEU A 13 -57.73 -11.55 -8.74
N LEU A 14 -58.59 -12.27 -8.02
CA LEU A 14 -58.45 -12.49 -6.58
C LEU A 14 -57.22 -13.33 -6.26
N THR A 15 -56.94 -14.39 -7.02
CA THR A 15 -55.74 -15.21 -6.78
C THR A 15 -54.46 -14.43 -7.06
N LEU A 16 -54.45 -13.57 -8.09
CA LEU A 16 -53.32 -12.71 -8.42
C LEU A 16 -53.10 -11.61 -7.36
N LEU A 17 -54.18 -11.02 -6.85
CA LEU A 17 -54.12 -10.06 -5.75
C LEU A 17 -53.56 -10.69 -4.47
N VAL A 18 -54.04 -11.89 -4.12
CA VAL A 18 -53.60 -12.59 -2.90
C VAL A 18 -52.13 -13.00 -3.01
N SER A 19 -51.68 -13.51 -4.16
CA SER A 19 -50.26 -13.86 -4.36
C SER A 19 -49.34 -12.64 -4.28
N PHE A 20 -49.77 -11.51 -4.86
CA PHE A 20 -49.02 -10.25 -4.80
C PHE A 20 -48.87 -9.73 -3.37
N VAL A 21 -49.97 -9.67 -2.60
CA VAL A 21 -49.94 -9.20 -1.20
C VAL A 21 -49.10 -10.14 -0.32
N THR A 22 -49.18 -11.45 -0.56
CA THR A 22 -48.40 -12.45 0.20
C THR A 22 -46.89 -12.30 -0.05
N SER A 23 -46.48 -11.97 -1.27
CA SER A 23 -45.07 -11.72 -1.61
C SER A 23 -44.50 -10.50 -0.88
N ILE A 24 -45.23 -9.39 -0.85
CA ILE A 24 -44.81 -8.17 -0.13
C ILE A 24 -44.72 -8.43 1.38
N ALA A 25 -45.72 -9.10 1.95
CA ALA A 25 -45.73 -9.42 3.38
C ALA A 25 -44.53 -10.32 3.76
N THR A 26 -44.24 -11.34 2.96
CA THR A 26 -43.10 -12.24 3.19
C THR A 26 -41.78 -11.47 3.12
N GLY A 27 -41.61 -10.58 2.13
CA GLY A 27 -40.40 -9.75 1.99
C GLY A 27 -40.17 -8.80 3.16
N ILE A 28 -41.22 -8.14 3.67
CA ILE A 28 -41.09 -7.25 4.84
C ILE A 28 -40.69 -8.05 6.08
N VAL A 29 -41.30 -9.21 6.31
CA VAL A 29 -41.01 -10.05 7.48
C VAL A 29 -39.59 -10.61 7.43
N THR A 30 -39.11 -11.07 6.27
CA THR A 30 -37.74 -11.59 6.15
C THR A 30 -36.69 -10.50 6.39
N VAL A 31 -36.89 -9.29 5.86
CA VAL A 31 -35.98 -8.16 6.10
C VAL A 31 -36.03 -7.72 7.57
N SER A 32 -37.22 -7.66 8.16
CA SER A 32 -37.37 -7.25 9.57
C SER A 32 -36.74 -8.23 10.56
N LEU A 33 -36.69 -9.53 10.22
CA LEU A 33 -36.02 -10.53 11.06
C LEU A 33 -34.50 -10.50 10.90
N MET A 34 -33.98 -10.09 9.74
CA MET A 34 -32.55 -9.96 9.50
C MET A 34 -31.92 -8.78 10.26
N ASP A 35 -32.71 -7.72 10.51
CA ASP A 35 -32.31 -6.56 11.32
C ASP A 35 -32.40 -6.81 12.84
N GLN A 36 -32.93 -7.96 13.28
CA GLN A 36 -32.96 -8.37 14.69
C GLN A 36 -31.71 -9.18 15.09
N ALA A 37 -30.52 -8.74 14.69
CA ALA A 37 -29.28 -9.30 15.23
C ALA A 37 -29.27 -9.10 16.77
N PRO A 38 -29.13 -10.16 17.59
CA PRO A 38 -28.95 -9.99 19.02
C PRO A 38 -27.70 -9.14 19.28
N PRO A 39 -27.71 -8.19 20.24
CA PRO A 39 -26.47 -7.60 20.70
C PRO A 39 -25.57 -8.74 21.16
N SER A 40 -24.42 -8.90 20.49
CA SER A 40 -23.37 -9.78 20.93
C SER A 40 -23.04 -9.42 22.38
N ILE A 41 -23.26 -10.38 23.29
CA ILE A 41 -22.88 -10.25 24.69
C ILE A 41 -21.36 -10.25 24.72
N ALA A 42 -20.75 -9.08 24.53
CA ALA A 42 -19.42 -8.79 25.00
C ALA A 42 -19.48 -8.69 26.53
N GLN A 43 -19.48 -9.83 27.22
CA GLN A 43 -19.15 -9.87 28.64
C GLN A 43 -17.75 -10.45 28.81
N THR A 44 -16.83 -9.52 29.02
CA THR A 44 -15.51 -9.69 29.61
C THR A 44 -15.56 -10.65 30.80
N VAL A 45 -14.97 -11.83 30.65
CA VAL A 45 -14.56 -12.65 31.80
C VAL A 45 -13.04 -12.76 31.77
N ASN A 46 -12.38 -11.66 32.15
CA ASN A 46 -11.00 -11.71 32.58
C ASN A 46 -11.02 -12.02 34.08
N ARG A 47 -11.16 -13.30 34.43
CA ARG A 47 -11.07 -13.76 35.83
C ARG A 47 -9.84 -14.64 35.99
N VAL A 48 -8.68 -14.00 36.08
CA VAL A 48 -7.48 -14.64 36.61
C VAL A 48 -7.67 -14.73 38.12
N VAL A 49 -7.89 -15.94 38.61
CA VAL A 49 -7.84 -16.26 40.03
C VAL A 49 -6.37 -16.33 40.43
N GLU A 50 -5.84 -15.25 40.99
CA GLU A 50 -4.62 -15.33 41.79
C GLU A 50 -4.97 -16.05 43.10
N ARG A 51 -4.67 -17.35 43.16
CA ARG A 51 -4.50 -17.98 44.47
C ARG A 51 -3.14 -17.60 45.02
N THR A 52 -3.19 -16.63 45.91
CA THR A 52 -2.28 -16.40 47.03
C THR A 52 -1.61 -17.70 47.49
N VAL A 53 -0.34 -17.89 47.12
CA VAL A 53 0.60 -18.68 47.93
C VAL A 53 1.49 -17.69 48.66
N GLU A 54 0.93 -17.19 49.76
CA GLU A 54 1.65 -16.45 50.77
C GLU A 54 2.25 -17.48 51.74
N LYS A 55 3.56 -17.74 51.67
CA LYS A 55 4.30 -18.24 52.84
C LYS A 55 5.81 -17.97 52.83
N MET A 56 6.16 -16.87 53.52
CA MET A 56 7.24 -16.70 54.52
C MET A 56 8.72 -16.89 54.12
N VAL A 57 9.46 -15.77 54.03
CA VAL A 57 10.85 -15.63 54.53
C VAL A 57 11.04 -14.22 55.15
N PRO A 58 11.71 -14.05 56.31
CA PRO A 58 11.70 -12.79 57.06
C PRO A 58 12.73 -11.76 56.57
N SER A 59 12.28 -10.51 56.53
CA SER A 59 12.97 -9.24 56.86
C SER A 59 14.49 -9.14 56.66
N GLY A 60 14.89 -8.32 55.68
CA GLY A 60 16.18 -7.62 55.73
C GLY A 60 16.75 -7.18 54.39
N GLN A 61 16.14 -6.18 53.74
CA GLN A 61 16.81 -5.04 53.09
C GLN A 61 15.84 -4.28 52.19
N ALA A 62 15.85 -2.96 52.37
CA ALA A 62 15.17 -2.01 51.51
C ALA A 62 15.73 -2.11 50.09
N ALA A 63 14.90 -2.59 49.17
CA ALA A 63 15.05 -2.33 47.75
C ALA A 63 13.67 -1.84 47.28
N SER A 64 13.63 -0.59 46.83
CA SER A 64 12.49 -0.02 46.14
C SER A 64 12.14 -0.90 44.94
N ALA A 65 11.16 -1.77 45.11
CA ALA A 65 10.49 -2.42 44.00
C ALA A 65 9.67 -1.33 43.30
N ALA A 66 10.30 -0.68 42.32
CA ALA A 66 9.60 0.11 41.34
C ALA A 66 8.53 -0.79 40.72
N VAL A 67 7.28 -0.48 41.00
CA VAL A 67 6.12 -1.03 40.32
C VAL A 67 6.23 -0.55 38.87
N THR A 68 6.84 -1.36 38.01
CA THR A 68 6.78 -1.19 36.56
C THR A 68 5.32 -1.39 36.18
N THR A 69 4.60 -0.28 36.10
CA THR A 69 3.28 -0.23 35.50
C THR A 69 3.50 -0.49 34.02
N GLU A 70 3.42 -1.75 33.59
CA GLU A 70 3.34 -2.10 32.17
C GLU A 70 2.06 -1.50 31.62
N LYS A 71 2.16 -0.25 31.16
CA LYS A 71 1.15 0.39 30.33
C LYS A 71 1.15 -0.39 29.03
N THR A 72 0.26 -1.37 28.91
CA THR A 72 -0.09 -2.00 27.64
C THR A 72 -0.58 -0.89 26.72
N VAL A 73 0.33 -0.33 25.92
CA VAL A 73 -0.01 0.61 24.86
C VAL A 73 -0.74 -0.22 23.82
N VAL A 74 -2.07 -0.18 23.86
CA VAL A 74 -2.91 -0.72 22.79
C VAL A 74 -2.59 0.10 21.54
N VAL A 75 -1.70 -0.42 20.71
CA VAL A 75 -1.36 0.20 19.42
C VAL A 75 -2.52 -0.08 18.49
N LYS A 76 -3.24 0.96 18.09
CA LYS A 76 -4.33 0.85 17.11
C LYS A 76 -3.73 0.78 15.71
N GLU A 77 -4.40 0.06 14.81
CA GLU A 77 -4.01 0.00 13.38
C GLU A 77 -3.91 1.40 12.75
N SER A 78 -4.82 2.32 13.10
CA SER A 78 -4.74 3.73 12.70
C SER A 78 -3.40 4.38 13.06
N ASP A 79 -2.84 4.05 14.23
CA ASP A 79 -1.59 4.63 14.70
C ASP A 79 -0.39 4.02 13.95
N LEU A 80 -0.50 2.77 13.51
CA LEU A 80 0.50 2.11 12.66
C LEU A 80 0.55 2.73 11.27
N ILE A 81 -0.61 2.98 10.66
CA ILE A 81 -0.71 3.64 9.35
C ILE A 81 -0.03 5.01 9.38
N VAL A 82 -0.32 5.81 10.40
CA VAL A 82 0.30 7.14 10.56
C VAL A 82 1.82 7.03 10.63
N ARG A 83 2.34 6.13 11.47
CA ARG A 83 3.79 5.93 11.63
C ARG A 83 4.45 5.42 10.36
N ALA A 84 3.82 4.48 9.66
CA ALA A 84 4.31 3.93 8.40
C ALA A 84 4.40 5.03 7.33
N VAL A 85 3.37 5.88 7.22
CA VAL A 85 3.37 7.00 6.27
C VAL A 85 4.41 8.06 6.65
N GLU A 86 4.53 8.40 7.93
CA GLU A 86 5.53 9.36 8.41
C GLU A 86 6.97 8.88 8.15
N SER A 87 7.24 7.59 8.33
CA SER A 87 8.58 7.04 8.14
C SER A 87 8.99 6.97 6.67
N ILE A 88 8.05 6.66 5.78
CA ILE A 88 8.33 6.45 4.35
C ILE A 88 8.22 7.74 3.51
N SER A 89 7.39 8.70 3.91
CA SER A 89 7.12 9.92 3.14
C SER A 89 8.39 10.69 2.69
N PRO A 90 9.46 10.81 3.51
CA PRO A 90 10.68 11.47 3.08
C PRO A 90 11.44 10.74 1.95
N SER A 91 11.23 9.43 1.82
CA SER A 91 11.85 8.58 0.80
C SER A 91 11.07 8.54 -0.51
N VAL A 92 9.83 9.06 -0.52
CA VAL A 92 8.97 9.09 -1.72
C VAL A 92 9.15 10.41 -2.45
N VAL A 93 9.48 10.33 -3.73
CA VAL A 93 9.74 11.48 -4.61
C VAL A 93 8.75 11.52 -5.76
N ARG A 94 8.61 12.69 -6.38
CA ARG A 94 7.71 12.91 -7.51
C ARG A 94 8.52 13.27 -8.74
N LEU A 95 8.27 12.59 -9.85
CA LEU A 95 9.02 12.76 -11.10
C LEU A 95 8.31 13.74 -12.03
N TYR A 96 9.09 14.62 -12.64
CA TYR A 96 8.63 15.60 -13.61
C TYR A 96 9.58 15.62 -14.80
N ALA A 97 9.01 15.71 -16.00
CA ALA A 97 9.78 16.01 -17.20
C ALA A 97 9.84 17.52 -17.41
N THR A 98 11.00 17.99 -17.85
CA THR A 98 11.25 19.37 -18.29
C THR A 98 11.76 19.35 -19.75
N GLY A 99 11.46 20.41 -20.50
CA GLY A 99 11.94 20.56 -21.88
C GLY A 99 11.30 19.61 -22.90
N LEU A 100 10.10 19.08 -22.64
CA LEU A 100 9.30 18.39 -23.66
C LEU A 100 8.72 19.43 -24.62
N ASP A 101 9.03 19.31 -25.92
CA ASP A 101 8.69 20.27 -26.98
C ASP A 101 7.18 20.59 -27.07
N ALA A 102 6.73 21.58 -26.30
CA ALA A 102 5.45 22.24 -26.50
C ALA A 102 5.72 23.60 -27.17
N PRO A 103 5.16 23.88 -28.38
CA PRO A 103 5.32 25.18 -29.02
C PRO A 103 4.79 26.29 -28.12
N GLY A 104 5.70 27.11 -27.58
CA GLY A 104 5.39 28.34 -26.85
C GLY A 104 5.45 28.29 -25.32
N ASP A 105 5.87 27.19 -24.70
CA ASP A 105 6.01 27.14 -23.23
C ASP A 105 7.05 26.09 -22.77
N ASN A 106 8.33 26.50 -22.76
CA ASN A 106 9.46 25.65 -22.38
C ASN A 106 9.53 25.38 -20.85
N ASP A 107 8.65 26.00 -20.06
CA ASP A 107 8.58 25.88 -18.59
C ASP A 107 7.47 24.93 -18.12
N LYS A 108 6.76 24.23 -19.02
CA LYS A 108 5.74 23.26 -18.61
C LYS A 108 6.36 22.00 -18.01
N GLU A 109 6.41 21.96 -16.69
CA GLU A 109 6.67 20.74 -15.94
C GLU A 109 5.51 19.74 -16.13
N VAL A 110 5.83 18.54 -16.61
CA VAL A 110 4.85 17.46 -16.77
C VAL A 110 5.07 16.44 -15.67
N PHE A 111 4.08 16.26 -14.80
CA PHE A 111 4.11 15.20 -13.79
C PHE A 111 4.09 13.82 -14.45
N LEU A 112 5.09 13.00 -14.16
CA LEU A 112 5.26 11.67 -14.72
C LEU A 112 4.70 10.59 -13.80
N GLY A 113 5.04 10.67 -12.51
CA GLY A 113 4.71 9.63 -11.53
C GLY A 113 5.46 9.82 -10.22
N LEU A 114 5.56 8.75 -9.46
CA LEU A 114 6.31 8.70 -8.21
C LEU A 114 7.57 7.84 -8.36
N GLY A 115 8.47 8.00 -7.41
CA GLY A 115 9.63 7.15 -7.24
C GLY A 115 9.97 7.00 -5.77
N VAL A 116 10.86 6.06 -5.47
CA VAL A 116 11.28 5.76 -4.12
C VAL A 116 12.81 5.77 -4.06
N ILE A 117 13.36 6.52 -3.11
CA ILE A 117 14.78 6.47 -2.80
C ILE A 117 15.07 5.17 -2.03
N ILE A 118 15.91 4.30 -2.59
CA ILE A 118 16.23 2.97 -2.04
C ILE A 118 17.66 2.86 -1.51
N ALA A 119 18.49 3.87 -1.74
CA ALA A 119 19.86 3.92 -1.22
C ALA A 119 20.25 5.34 -0.80
N GLU A 120 21.11 5.45 0.21
CA GLU A 120 21.65 6.74 0.69
C GLU A 120 22.55 7.44 -0.34
N SER A 121 22.97 6.73 -1.38
CA SER A 121 23.64 7.30 -2.56
C SER A 121 22.72 8.13 -3.44
N GLY A 122 21.40 8.10 -3.23
CA GLY A 122 20.41 8.76 -4.10
C GLY A 122 19.92 7.89 -5.25
N THR A 123 20.07 6.57 -5.15
CA THR A 123 19.45 5.63 -6.09
C THR A 123 17.95 5.60 -5.88
N ILE A 124 17.21 5.81 -6.95
CA ILE A 124 15.75 5.94 -6.96
C ILE A 124 15.17 4.88 -7.89
N VAL A 125 14.13 4.20 -7.43
CA VAL A 125 13.35 3.26 -8.25
C VAL A 125 12.04 3.91 -8.66
N THR A 126 11.63 3.70 -9.91
CA THR A 126 10.36 4.20 -10.46
C THR A 126 9.82 3.23 -11.52
N ASP A 127 8.69 3.58 -12.12
CA ASP A 127 8.16 2.90 -13.28
C ASP A 127 8.88 3.35 -14.56
N ALA A 128 9.36 2.40 -15.36
CA ALA A 128 10.04 2.70 -16.63
C ALA A 128 9.08 3.33 -17.66
N ALA A 129 7.79 2.98 -17.62
CA ALA A 129 6.83 3.44 -18.62
C ALA A 129 6.50 4.94 -18.52
N VAL A 130 6.84 5.61 -17.41
CA VAL A 130 6.64 7.06 -17.26
C VAL A 130 7.83 7.90 -17.71
N LEU A 131 8.98 7.27 -17.96
CA LEU A 131 10.18 8.02 -18.36
C LEU A 131 10.07 8.45 -19.82
N PRO A 132 10.32 9.74 -20.13
CA PRO A 132 10.28 10.20 -21.50
C PRO A 132 11.48 9.67 -22.29
N ALA A 133 11.29 9.47 -23.61
CA ALA A 133 12.37 9.05 -24.50
C ALA A 133 13.43 10.15 -24.74
N SER A 134 13.06 11.42 -24.54
CA SER A 134 13.91 12.60 -24.69
C SER A 134 13.52 13.69 -23.69
N GLY A 135 14.44 14.61 -23.41
CA GLY A 135 14.27 15.66 -22.40
C GLY A 135 14.98 15.32 -21.09
N SER A 136 14.75 16.14 -20.07
CA SER A 136 15.35 15.94 -18.74
C SER A 136 14.28 15.57 -17.73
N VAL A 137 14.67 14.76 -16.74
CA VAL A 137 13.81 14.38 -15.62
C VAL A 137 14.36 15.01 -14.35
N GLU A 138 13.47 15.60 -13.58
CA GLU A 138 13.76 16.08 -12.23
C GLU A 138 12.82 15.41 -11.24
N ILE A 139 13.29 15.27 -10.01
CA ILE A 139 12.46 14.84 -8.90
C ILE A 139 12.17 16.03 -7.97
N ALA A 140 10.97 16.05 -7.38
CA ALA A 140 10.71 16.80 -6.17
C ALA A 140 10.83 15.88 -4.95
N LEU A 141 11.66 16.29 -4.00
CA LEU A 141 11.67 15.74 -2.64
C LEU A 141 10.39 16.13 -1.89
N SER A 142 10.15 15.47 -0.76
CA SER A 142 9.07 15.82 0.17
C SER A 142 9.16 17.27 0.70
N THR A 143 10.37 17.85 0.70
CA THR A 143 10.63 19.26 1.06
C THR A 143 10.27 20.25 -0.04
N GLY A 144 9.97 19.78 -1.26
CA GLY A 144 9.74 20.60 -2.45
C GLY A 144 11.01 20.91 -3.26
N THR A 145 12.20 20.55 -2.77
CA THR A 145 13.47 20.74 -3.48
C THR A 145 13.48 19.94 -4.78
N ARG A 146 13.84 20.60 -5.89
CA ARG A 146 14.03 19.99 -7.22
C ARG A 146 15.45 19.47 -7.36
N ILE A 147 15.59 18.23 -7.83
CA ILE A 147 16.88 17.59 -8.06
C ILE A 147 16.88 16.90 -9.43
N PRO A 148 17.85 17.20 -10.30
CA PRO A 148 17.98 16.48 -11.56
C PRO A 148 18.41 15.03 -11.30
N VAL A 149 17.89 14.13 -12.12
CA VAL A 149 18.21 12.69 -12.06
C VAL A 149 18.75 12.22 -13.40
N SER A 150 19.70 11.30 -13.37
CA SER A 150 20.17 10.57 -14.55
C SER A 150 19.60 9.16 -14.57
N PHE A 151 19.30 8.66 -15.77
CA PHE A 151 18.94 7.26 -15.98
C PHE A 151 20.15 6.35 -15.70
N VAL A 152 19.93 5.24 -15.00
CA VAL A 152 20.94 4.21 -14.74
C VAL A 152 20.64 2.97 -15.59
N SER A 153 19.47 2.37 -15.36
CA SER A 153 19.05 1.13 -16.01
C SER A 153 17.54 0.96 -15.94
N SER A 154 16.99 0.07 -16.76
CA SER A 154 15.60 -0.36 -16.67
C SER A 154 15.48 -1.85 -16.98
N ASP A 155 14.44 -2.47 -16.45
CA ASP A 155 14.06 -3.83 -16.80
C ASP A 155 12.67 -3.84 -17.43
N ALA A 156 12.60 -4.35 -18.66
CA ALA A 156 11.39 -4.39 -19.45
C ALA A 156 10.35 -5.39 -18.91
N LEU A 157 10.80 -6.44 -18.21
CA LEU A 157 9.90 -7.47 -17.67
C LEU A 157 9.15 -6.96 -16.43
N SER A 158 9.88 -6.48 -15.42
CA SER A 158 9.31 -5.92 -14.20
C SER A 158 8.72 -4.52 -14.37
N GLY A 159 9.14 -3.80 -15.42
CA GLY A 159 8.75 -2.42 -15.69
C GLY A 159 9.44 -1.41 -14.77
N ILE A 160 10.50 -1.79 -14.06
CA ILE A 160 11.26 -0.88 -13.20
C ILE A 160 12.27 -0.07 -14.00
N ALA A 161 12.50 1.19 -13.60
CA ALA A 161 13.71 1.92 -13.90
C ALA A 161 14.44 2.37 -12.63
N LEU A 162 15.78 2.35 -12.69
CA LEU A 162 16.68 2.94 -11.70
C LEU A 162 17.19 4.29 -12.22
N LEU A 163 17.09 5.29 -11.35
CA LEU A 163 17.58 6.63 -11.55
C LEU A 163 18.60 6.97 -10.47
N GLN A 164 19.49 7.89 -10.77
CA GLN A 164 20.48 8.40 -9.84
C GLN A 164 20.27 9.90 -9.66
N GLY A 165 19.95 10.32 -8.44
CA GLY A 165 19.85 11.73 -8.09
C GLY A 165 21.22 12.40 -7.96
N ALA A 166 21.29 13.68 -8.32
CA ALA A 166 22.47 14.49 -8.11
C ALA A 166 22.81 14.60 -6.61
N THR A 167 24.09 14.46 -6.26
CA THR A 167 24.55 14.44 -4.86
C THR A 167 24.72 15.84 -4.25
N SER A 168 24.62 16.89 -5.05
CA SER A 168 24.66 18.28 -4.61
C SER A 168 23.81 19.19 -5.50
N THR A 169 23.41 20.32 -4.94
CA THR A 169 22.74 21.44 -5.61
C THR A 169 23.56 22.71 -5.39
N ALA A 170 23.11 23.84 -5.96
CA ALA A 170 23.70 25.15 -5.67
C ALA A 170 23.66 25.53 -4.17
N GLU A 171 22.74 24.93 -3.41
CA GLU A 171 22.54 25.20 -1.97
C GLU A 171 23.39 24.28 -1.08
N GLY A 172 24.00 23.23 -1.63
CA GLY A 172 24.86 22.30 -0.89
C GLY A 172 24.61 20.82 -1.21
N PRO A 173 25.20 19.90 -0.42
CA PRO A 173 25.02 18.47 -0.60
C PRO A 173 23.58 18.05 -0.33
N VAL A 174 23.10 17.05 -1.08
CA VAL A 174 21.78 16.45 -0.89
C VAL A 174 21.88 15.32 0.13
N SER A 175 21.00 15.33 1.14
CA SER A 175 20.84 14.21 2.06
C SER A 175 19.66 13.34 1.61
N TRP A 176 19.96 12.08 1.29
CA TRP A 176 18.97 11.12 0.84
C TRP A 176 18.46 10.28 2.01
N LYS A 177 17.13 10.17 2.15
CA LYS A 177 16.51 9.20 3.06
C LYS A 177 16.12 7.96 2.27
N ALA A 178 16.82 6.85 2.48
CA ALA A 178 16.44 5.58 1.90
C ALA A 178 15.21 4.99 2.61
N ALA A 179 14.31 4.43 1.80
CA ALA A 179 13.25 3.52 2.23
C ALA A 179 13.81 2.12 2.49
N THR A 180 13.14 1.38 3.37
CA THR A 180 13.39 -0.05 3.56
C THR A 180 12.50 -0.84 2.62
N LEU A 181 13.09 -1.69 1.79
CA LEU A 181 12.36 -2.69 1.00
C LEU A 181 12.15 -3.94 1.87
N SER A 182 10.92 -4.44 1.96
CA SER A 182 10.61 -5.68 2.66
C SER A 182 11.29 -6.85 1.94
N ALA A 183 12.06 -7.64 2.69
CA ALA A 183 12.62 -8.90 2.22
C ALA A 183 11.73 -10.11 2.59
N ASP A 184 10.68 -9.86 3.37
CA ASP A 184 9.75 -10.89 3.79
C ASP A 184 8.77 -11.23 2.67
N LYS A 185 8.24 -12.45 2.69
CA LYS A 185 7.20 -12.85 1.75
C LYS A 185 5.86 -12.28 2.22
N PRO A 186 5.18 -11.47 1.40
CA PRO A 186 3.87 -10.94 1.77
C PRO A 186 2.86 -12.06 1.92
N ALA A 187 1.90 -11.86 2.83
CA ALA A 187 0.81 -12.78 3.08
C ALA A 187 -0.52 -12.21 2.57
N LEU A 188 -1.45 -13.09 2.20
CA LEU A 188 -2.82 -12.69 1.88
C LEU A 188 -3.50 -12.09 3.12
N GLY A 189 -4.24 -10.99 2.90
CA GLY A 189 -4.91 -10.26 3.97
C GLY A 189 -4.02 -9.29 4.74
N THR A 190 -2.73 -9.19 4.41
CA THR A 190 -1.85 -8.16 5.00
C THR A 190 -2.39 -6.76 4.67
N SER A 191 -2.54 -5.92 5.70
CA SER A 191 -2.90 -4.51 5.58
C SER A 191 -1.76 -3.73 4.95
N VAL A 192 -2.07 -2.97 3.92
CA VAL A 192 -1.09 -2.23 3.10
C VAL A 192 -1.62 -0.85 2.72
N ILE A 193 -0.70 0.07 2.50
CA ILE A 193 -0.97 1.47 2.19
C ILE A 193 -0.24 1.83 0.90
N ALA A 194 -0.96 2.27 -0.12
CA ALA A 194 -0.36 2.87 -1.30
C ALA A 194 -0.17 4.37 -1.10
N ILE A 195 0.98 4.89 -1.53
CA ILE A 195 1.29 6.33 -1.50
C ILE A 195 1.31 6.89 -2.91
N SER A 196 0.59 7.98 -3.13
CA SER A 196 0.41 8.60 -4.44
C SER A 196 0.25 10.13 -4.32
N GLY A 197 -0.13 10.78 -5.42
CA GLY A 197 -0.53 12.17 -5.49
C GLY A 197 0.51 13.10 -6.11
N ARG A 198 0.02 13.99 -6.99
CA ARG A 198 0.85 14.92 -7.79
C ARG A 198 1.40 16.11 -7.00
N GLY A 199 0.56 16.81 -6.24
CA GLY A 199 0.93 18.04 -5.54
C GLY A 199 0.98 17.91 -4.02
N ALA A 200 0.26 16.92 -3.48
CA ALA A 200 0.26 16.58 -2.07
C ALA A 200 0.30 15.05 -1.95
N THR A 201 0.83 14.57 -0.84
CA THR A 201 0.81 13.14 -0.53
C THR A 201 -0.61 12.69 -0.29
N ARG A 202 -1.02 11.66 -1.04
CA ARG A 202 -2.29 10.96 -0.88
C ARG A 202 -1.98 9.54 -0.50
N ILE A 203 -2.81 8.97 0.35
CA ILE A 203 -2.73 7.58 0.75
C ILE A 203 -4.03 6.87 0.43
N ALA A 204 -3.94 5.58 0.15
CA ALA A 204 -5.08 4.68 0.10
C ALA A 204 -4.70 3.37 0.76
N ASP A 205 -5.52 2.92 1.71
CA ASP A 205 -5.34 1.67 2.41
C ASP A 205 -6.12 0.53 1.73
N GLY A 206 -5.68 -0.69 1.99
CA GLY A 206 -6.32 -1.90 1.53
C GLY A 206 -5.59 -3.13 2.06
N ILE A 207 -5.86 -4.27 1.44
CA ILE A 207 -5.20 -5.53 1.76
C ILE A 207 -4.62 -6.18 0.52
N ILE A 208 -3.62 -7.05 0.71
CA ILE A 208 -3.14 -7.96 -0.34
C ILE A 208 -4.20 -9.04 -0.58
N THR A 209 -4.73 -9.10 -1.80
CA THR A 209 -5.83 -9.98 -2.20
C THR A 209 -5.37 -11.18 -3.03
N ALA A 210 -4.23 -11.05 -3.71
CA ALA A 210 -3.59 -12.16 -4.40
C ALA A 210 -2.07 -12.02 -4.32
N LEU A 211 -1.40 -13.18 -4.31
CA LEU A 211 0.06 -13.31 -4.32
C LEU A 211 0.50 -13.86 -5.68
N PRO A 212 1.81 -13.73 -6.02
CA PRO A 212 2.34 -14.32 -7.23
C PRO A 212 2.09 -15.84 -7.22
N ALA A 213 1.86 -16.41 -8.40
CA ALA A 213 1.84 -17.86 -8.54
C ALA A 213 3.17 -18.46 -8.03
N ALA A 214 3.14 -19.66 -7.46
CA ALA A 214 4.33 -20.29 -6.89
C ALA A 214 5.45 -20.51 -7.94
N GLU A 215 5.07 -20.62 -9.20
CA GLU A 215 5.94 -20.73 -10.38
C GLU A 215 6.35 -19.39 -11.01
N ALA A 216 5.90 -18.25 -10.47
CA ALA A 216 6.36 -16.94 -10.95
C ALA A 216 7.88 -16.82 -10.72
N LYS A 217 8.61 -16.39 -11.74
CA LYS A 217 10.02 -16.02 -11.54
C LYS A 217 10.07 -14.86 -10.55
N ASP A 218 11.06 -14.87 -9.67
CA ASP A 218 11.21 -13.82 -8.65
C ASP A 218 11.32 -12.40 -9.26
N GLU A 219 11.71 -12.27 -10.53
CA GLU A 219 11.78 -10.99 -11.27
C GLU A 219 10.40 -10.44 -11.70
N GLU A 220 9.33 -11.24 -11.66
CA GLU A 220 7.97 -10.91 -12.14
C GLU A 220 6.90 -11.14 -11.05
N ALA A 221 7.29 -11.12 -9.78
CA ALA A 221 6.39 -11.41 -8.68
C ALA A 221 5.37 -10.25 -8.50
N ILE A 222 4.12 -10.47 -8.89
CA ILE A 222 3.04 -9.48 -8.79
C ILE A 222 2.16 -9.70 -7.55
N LEU A 223 1.91 -8.62 -6.81
CA LEU A 223 0.95 -8.52 -5.72
C LEU A 223 -0.32 -7.84 -6.22
N GLU A 224 -1.48 -8.40 -5.92
CA GLU A 224 -2.76 -7.72 -6.15
C GLU A 224 -3.33 -7.21 -4.85
N THR A 225 -4.01 -6.06 -4.91
CA THR A 225 -4.58 -5.41 -3.74
C THR A 225 -6.04 -5.03 -3.95
N SER A 226 -6.73 -4.78 -2.84
CA SER A 226 -8.07 -4.18 -2.86
C SER A 226 -8.06 -2.66 -3.12
N ILE A 227 -6.89 -2.05 -3.31
CA ILE A 227 -6.76 -0.59 -3.44
C ILE A 227 -7.27 -0.17 -4.82
N PRO A 228 -8.18 0.82 -4.92
CA PRO A 228 -8.67 1.29 -6.21
C PRO A 228 -7.55 1.80 -7.12
N SER A 229 -7.53 1.37 -8.38
CA SER A 229 -6.52 1.79 -9.36
C SER A 229 -6.45 3.32 -9.55
N SER A 230 -7.59 4.02 -9.39
CA SER A 230 -7.66 5.48 -9.42
C SER A 230 -6.87 6.19 -8.30
N SER A 231 -6.56 5.48 -7.22
CA SER A 231 -5.79 5.99 -6.09
C SER A 231 -4.29 5.72 -6.22
N ILE A 232 -3.89 4.97 -7.25
CA ILE A 232 -2.51 4.53 -7.49
C ILE A 232 -1.98 5.28 -8.72
N ALA A 233 -0.78 5.84 -8.60
CA ALA A 233 -0.05 6.37 -9.75
C ALA A 233 1.10 5.43 -10.11
N TYR A 234 1.61 5.52 -11.34
CA TYR A 234 2.84 4.84 -11.71
C TYR A 234 3.99 5.22 -10.78
N GLY A 235 4.77 4.22 -10.38
CA GLY A 235 5.85 4.32 -9.39
C GLY A 235 5.40 4.49 -7.95
N SER A 236 4.10 4.37 -7.65
CA SER A 236 3.60 4.43 -6.26
C SER A 236 4.12 3.24 -5.45
N PRO A 237 4.70 3.45 -4.26
CA PRO A 237 5.02 2.36 -3.36
C PRO A 237 3.78 1.83 -2.64
N LEU A 238 3.77 0.52 -2.41
CA LEU A 238 2.89 -0.19 -1.49
C LEU A 238 3.67 -0.49 -0.21
N VAL A 239 3.13 -0.10 0.94
CA VAL A 239 3.86 -0.08 2.22
C VAL A 239 3.08 -0.88 3.26
N ASN A 240 3.76 -1.70 4.06
CA ASN A 240 3.15 -2.41 5.19
C ASN A 240 3.00 -1.50 6.44
N SER A 241 2.39 -2.02 7.50
CA SER A 241 2.20 -1.30 8.77
C SER A 241 3.50 -0.91 9.50
N SER A 242 4.64 -1.49 9.11
CA SER A 242 5.97 -1.18 9.66
C SER A 242 6.67 -0.05 8.91
N GLY A 243 6.10 0.42 7.79
CA GLY A 243 6.73 1.43 6.93
C GLY A 243 7.73 0.86 5.93
N GLU A 244 7.73 -0.46 5.70
CA GLU A 244 8.55 -1.11 4.70
C GLU A 244 7.77 -1.29 3.41
N ILE A 245 8.47 -1.19 2.28
CA ILE A 245 7.85 -1.32 0.97
C ILE A 245 7.67 -2.80 0.64
N GLU A 246 6.43 -3.18 0.38
CA GLU A 246 6.03 -4.51 -0.10
C GLU A 246 6.00 -4.58 -1.62
N GLY A 247 5.85 -3.44 -2.31
CA GLY A 247 5.86 -3.41 -3.76
C GLY A 247 5.81 -2.03 -4.38
N ILE A 248 5.93 -1.97 -5.71
CA ILE A 248 5.96 -0.76 -6.50
C ILE A 248 5.02 -0.92 -7.69
N SER A 249 4.15 0.05 -7.93
CA SER A 249 3.24 0.02 -9.05
C SER A 249 3.97 0.37 -10.34
N THR A 250 4.17 -0.61 -11.22
CA THR A 250 4.78 -0.41 -12.55
C THR A 250 3.75 -0.61 -13.65
N GLY A 251 4.01 -0.07 -14.84
CA GLY A 251 3.20 -0.33 -16.02
C GLY A 251 3.05 -1.81 -16.29
N ALA A 252 4.13 -2.60 -16.14
CA ALA A 252 4.10 -4.05 -16.28
C ALA A 252 3.17 -4.73 -15.25
N SER A 253 3.29 -4.38 -13.96
CA SER A 253 2.42 -4.96 -12.92
C SER A 253 0.94 -4.67 -13.17
N ARG A 254 0.63 -3.47 -13.68
CA ARG A 254 -0.74 -3.02 -13.93
C ARG A 254 -1.38 -3.66 -15.17
N LEU A 255 -0.61 -4.35 -16.01
CA LEU A 255 -1.13 -5.17 -17.11
C LEU A 255 -1.76 -6.48 -16.61
N VAL A 256 -1.33 -6.98 -15.44
CA VAL A 256 -1.91 -8.17 -14.81
C VAL A 256 -3.26 -7.82 -14.19
N SER A 257 -3.30 -6.78 -13.37
CA SER A 257 -4.52 -6.19 -12.81
C SER A 257 -4.25 -4.73 -12.43
N GLU A 258 -5.25 -3.84 -12.57
CA GLU A 258 -5.01 -2.40 -12.45
C GLU A 258 -4.56 -1.95 -11.05
N GLY A 259 -4.89 -2.73 -10.02
CA GLY A 259 -4.55 -2.50 -8.60
C GLY A 259 -3.33 -3.29 -8.13
N SER A 260 -2.49 -3.71 -9.07
CA SER A 260 -1.32 -4.55 -8.81
C SER A 260 -0.02 -3.77 -8.67
N PHE A 261 0.91 -4.42 -7.99
CA PHE A 261 2.25 -3.93 -7.67
C PHE A 261 3.26 -5.04 -7.94
N LEU A 262 4.43 -4.69 -8.43
CA LEU A 262 5.56 -5.60 -8.42
C LEU A 262 6.11 -5.71 -7.00
N ALA A 263 6.35 -6.92 -6.51
CA ALA A 263 6.84 -7.19 -5.17
C ALA A 263 8.23 -6.58 -4.93
N SER A 264 8.48 -6.16 -3.69
CA SER A 264 9.75 -5.59 -3.24
C SER A 264 10.94 -6.53 -3.45
N LEU A 265 10.73 -7.85 -3.33
CA LEU A 265 11.78 -8.84 -3.56
C LEU A 265 12.32 -8.77 -5.01
N SER A 266 11.46 -8.54 -6.00
CA SER A 266 11.87 -8.33 -7.39
C SER A 266 12.73 -7.07 -7.54
N VAL A 267 12.38 -6.00 -6.82
CA VAL A 267 13.18 -4.75 -6.77
C VAL A 267 14.58 -5.01 -6.18
N ILE A 268 14.66 -5.75 -5.07
CA ILE A 268 15.92 -6.10 -4.39
C ILE A 268 16.82 -6.93 -5.32
N MET A 269 16.25 -7.94 -5.99
CA MET A 269 16.99 -8.79 -6.92
C MET A 269 17.55 -7.98 -8.09
N TYR A 270 16.72 -7.13 -8.70
CA TYR A 270 17.14 -6.28 -9.81
C TYR A 270 18.27 -5.33 -9.43
N THR A 271 18.11 -4.62 -8.31
CA THR A 271 19.10 -3.64 -7.81
C THR A 271 20.43 -4.30 -7.44
N THR A 272 20.39 -5.50 -6.85
CA THR A 272 21.60 -6.28 -6.54
C THR A 272 22.34 -6.70 -7.81
N LYS A 273 21.60 -7.17 -8.82
CA LYS A 273 22.15 -7.57 -10.12
C LYS A 273 22.80 -6.40 -10.86
N THR A 274 22.16 -5.23 -10.89
CA THR A 274 22.73 -4.02 -11.50
C THR A 274 24.01 -3.60 -10.78
N LYS A 275 24.02 -3.60 -9.45
CA LYS A 275 25.21 -3.24 -8.68
C LYS A 275 26.40 -4.18 -8.95
N ALA A 276 26.15 -5.48 -9.04
CA ALA A 276 27.20 -6.45 -9.36
C ALA A 276 27.79 -6.23 -10.76
N ALA A 277 26.95 -5.94 -11.75
CA ALA A 277 27.41 -5.65 -13.11
C ALA A 277 28.29 -4.39 -13.18
N ASP A 278 27.93 -3.33 -12.44
CA ASP A 278 28.74 -2.10 -12.36
C ASP A 278 30.11 -2.33 -11.70
N GLU A 279 30.20 -3.26 -10.74
CA GLU A 279 31.45 -3.60 -10.05
C GLU A 279 32.37 -4.44 -10.95
N ASP A 280 31.81 -5.40 -11.70
CA ASP A 280 32.55 -6.23 -12.66
C ASP A 280 33.13 -5.38 -13.80
N GLU A 281 32.35 -4.44 -14.35
CA GLU A 281 32.82 -3.54 -15.42
C GLU A 281 33.98 -2.64 -14.94
N LYS A 282 33.95 -2.18 -13.68
CA LYS A 282 35.04 -1.38 -13.09
C LYS A 282 36.30 -2.20 -12.81
N ALA A 283 36.15 -3.49 -12.52
CA ALA A 283 37.27 -4.39 -12.29
C ALA A 283 37.98 -4.78 -13.59
N GLU A 284 37.23 -4.90 -14.70
CA GLU A 284 37.80 -5.24 -16.02
C GLU A 284 38.54 -4.05 -16.69
N GLN A 285 38.30 -2.82 -16.20
CA GLN A 285 38.96 -1.59 -16.66
C GLN A 285 40.23 -1.22 -15.88
N GLN A 286 40.65 -2.03 -14.88
CA GLN A 286 41.87 -1.83 -14.08
C GLN A 286 42.96 -2.86 -14.43
#